data_AF-A0A4U1BWN9-F1
#
_entry.id   AF-A0A4U1BWN9-F1
#
_cell.length_a   1.000
_cell.length_b   1.000
_cell.length_c   1.000
_cell.angle_alpha   90.00
_cell.angle_beta   90.00
_cell.angle_gamma   90.00
#
_symmetry.space_group_name_H-M   'P 1'
#
loop_
_entity.id
_entity.type
_entity.pdbx_description
1 polymer ?
#
loop_
_entity_poly.entity_id
_entity_poly.type
_entity_poly.pdbx_seq_one_letter_code
_entity_poly.pdbx_strand_id
1 'polypeptide(L)' 'MKVLLDIKDEKASFFMELLKNFSYVKAKPLSNYKVEVFEGLQEAIEEVNLIKDGKANGTPARELINEL' A
#
# COMPACT_ATOMS: atom_id res chain seq x y z
N MET A 1 1.54 -11.40 9.74
CA MET A 1 0.48 -10.70 8.97
C MET A 1 0.81 -9.22 8.94
N LYS A 2 0.57 -8.52 7.83
CA LYS A 2 0.73 -7.06 7.70
C LYS A 2 -0.64 -6.47 7.36
N VAL A 3 -0.98 -5.34 7.95
CA VAL A 3 -2.27 -4.66 7.79
C VAL A 3 -2.00 -3.17 7.61
N LEU A 4 -2.70 -2.54 6.66
CA LEU A 4 -2.69 -1.09 6.46
C LEU A 4 -3.90 -0.51 7.20
N LEU A 5 -3.67 0.57 7.96
CA LEU A 5 -4.69 1.22 8.77
C LEU A 5 -4.78 2.67 8.34
N ASP A 6 -5.95 3.06 7.85
CA ASP A 6 -6.30 4.47 7.64
C ASP A 6 -6.90 5.01 8.95
N ILE A 7 -6.19 5.94 9.59
CA ILE A 7 -6.54 6.49 10.90
C ILE A 7 -6.63 8.00 10.74
N LYS A 8 -7.76 8.58 11.15
CA LYS A 8 -7.91 10.03 11.20
C LYS A 8 -6.80 10.66 12.05
N ASP A 9 -6.18 11.73 11.54
CA ASP A 9 -5.05 12.41 12.19
C ASP A 9 -5.29 12.74 13.67
N GLU A 10 -6.49 13.20 14.01
CA GLU A 10 -6.89 13.53 15.39
C GLU A 10 -6.83 12.33 16.36
N LYS A 11 -6.88 11.10 15.84
CA LYS A 11 -6.81 9.85 16.61
C LYS A 11 -5.49 9.11 16.46
N ALA A 12 -4.63 9.52 15.52
CA ALA A 12 -3.38 8.82 15.21
C ALA A 12 -2.47 8.69 16.44
N SER A 13 -2.29 9.77 17.22
CA SER A 13 -1.47 9.76 18.43
C SER A 13 -1.96 8.76 19.47
N PHE A 14 -3.27 8.75 19.74
CA PHE A 14 -3.89 7.81 20.67
C PHE A 14 -3.72 6.36 20.21
N PHE A 15 -3.95 6.09 18.92
CA PHE A 15 -3.83 4.75 18.38
C PHE A 15 -2.38 4.24 18.42
N MET A 16 -1.40 5.12 18.16
CA MET A 16 0.02 4.77 18.26
C MET A 16 0.43 4.44 19.70
N GLU A 17 -0.10 5.11 20.70
CA GLU A 17 0.11 4.77 22.11
C GLU A 17 -0.50 3.42 22.48
N LEU A 18 -1.72 3.14 22.00
CA LEU A 18 -2.36 1.84 22.18
C LEU A 18 -1.49 0.71 21.59
N LEU A 19 -0.98 0.92 20.37
CA LEU A 19 -0.14 -0.07 19.69
C LEU A 19 1.19 -0.34 20.40
N LYS A 20 1.76 0.65 21.10
CA LYS A 20 2.98 0.46 21.90
C LYS A 20 2.81 -0.50 23.07
N ASN A 21 1.57 -0.68 23.57
CA ASN A 21 1.30 -1.62 24.66
C ASN A 21 1.37 -3.09 24.20
N PHE A 22 1.28 -3.34 22.89
CA PHE A 22 1.41 -4.69 22.34
C PHE A 22 2.87 -4.95 21.93
N SER A 23 3.63 -5.63 22.78
CA SER A 23 5.06 -5.95 22.56
C SER A 23 5.33 -6.78 21.29
N TYR A 24 4.31 -7.46 20.78
CA TYR A 24 4.35 -8.26 19.55
C TYR A 24 3.97 -7.48 18.29
N VAL A 25 3.58 -6.20 18.40
CA VAL A 25 3.19 -5.35 17.27
C VAL A 25 4.27 -4.30 17.01
N LYS A 26 4.67 -4.16 15.74
CA LYS A 26 5.59 -3.11 15.29
C LYS A 26 4.81 -2.09 14.48
N ALA A 27 4.47 -0.97 15.10
CA ALA A 27 3.81 0.16 14.45
C ALA A 27 4.85 1.18 13.98
N LYS A 28 4.74 1.64 12.72
CA LYS A 28 5.52 2.75 12.18
C LYS A 28 4.60 3.66 11.38
N PRO A 29 4.62 4.98 11.60
CA PRO A 29 3.87 5.90 10.76
C PRO A 29 4.43 5.86 9.34
N LEU A 30 3.54 5.85 8.36
CA LEU A 30 3.87 6.02 6.95
C LEU A 30 3.68 7.50 6.60
N SER A 31 4.61 8.05 5.83
CA SER A 31 4.42 9.37 5.23
C SER A 31 3.48 9.26 4.02
N ASN A 32 2.73 10.31 3.68
CA ASN A 32 1.79 10.31 2.54
C ASN A 32 2.41 9.78 1.24
N TYR A 33 3.64 10.22 0.91
CA TYR A 33 4.38 9.70 -0.25
C TYR A 33 4.59 8.18 -0.23
N LYS A 34 4.79 7.58 0.95
CA LYS A 34 4.97 6.13 1.08
C LYS A 34 3.63 5.39 1.00
N VAL A 35 2.51 6.04 1.28
CA VAL A 35 1.17 5.47 1.13
C VAL A 35 0.84 5.39 -0.35
N GLU A 36 0.93 6.51 -1.08
CA GLU A 36 0.67 6.58 -2.53
C GLU A 36 1.54 5.60 -3.32
N VAL A 37 2.85 5.54 -3.04
CA VAL A 37 3.75 4.59 -3.70
C VAL A 37 3.40 3.15 -3.35
N PHE A 38 2.99 2.86 -2.11
CA PHE A 38 2.63 1.50 -1.72
C PHE A 38 1.32 1.04 -2.35
N GLU A 39 0.31 1.91 -2.39
CA GLU A 39 -0.98 1.66 -3.06
C GLU A 39 -0.77 1.44 -4.56
N GLY A 40 -0.04 2.34 -5.23
CA GLY A 40 0.26 2.19 -6.66
C GLY A 40 1.08 0.93 -6.96
N LEU A 41 2.02 0.53 -6.09
CA LEU A 41 2.73 -0.74 -6.24
C LEU A 41 1.82 -1.95 -6.03
N GLN A 42 0.87 -1.88 -5.09
CA GLN A 42 -0.07 -2.96 -4.85
C GLN A 42 -1.00 -3.15 -6.06
N GLU A 43 -1.55 -2.06 -6.60
CA GLU A 43 -2.37 -2.06 -7.80
C GLU A 43 -1.61 -2.65 -9.00
N ALA A 44 -0.36 -2.22 -9.23
CA ALA A 44 0.46 -2.76 -10.30
C ALA A 44 0.72 -4.26 -10.16
N ILE A 45 0.92 -4.75 -8.92
CA ILE A 45 1.09 -6.19 -8.66
C ILE A 45 -0.22 -6.95 -8.94
N GLU A 46 -1.36 -6.40 -8.54
CA GLU A 46 -2.68 -6.99 -8.81
C GLU A 46 -2.93 -7.08 -10.32
N GLU A 47 -2.64 -6.02 -11.06
CA GLU A 47 -2.77 -5.98 -12.52
C GLU A 47 -1.86 -7.01 -13.21
N VAL A 48 -0.59 -7.10 -12.80
CA VAL A 48 0.34 -8.13 -13.30
C VAL A 48 -0.15 -9.54 -13.01
N ASN A 49 -0.77 -9.78 -11.85
CA ASN A 49 -1.36 -11.06 -11.52
C ASN A 49 -2.58 -11.38 -12.41
N LEU A 50 -3.43 -10.40 -12.72
CA LEU A 50 -4.55 -10.56 -13.65
C LEU A 50 -4.09 -10.88 -15.08
N ILE A 51 -3.00 -10.26 -15.53
CA ILE A 51 -2.37 -10.56 -16.83
C ILE A 51 -1.83 -12.00 -16.83
N LYS A 52 -1.13 -12.41 -15.77
CA LYS A 52 -0.61 -13.78 -15.62
C LYS A 52 -1.73 -14.84 -15.60
N ASP A 53 -2.86 -14.50 -14.99
CA ASP A 53 -4.06 -15.34 -14.94
C ASP A 53 -4.83 -15.38 -16.29
N GLY A 54 -4.40 -14.62 -17.29
CA GLY A 54 -5.07 -14.50 -18.58
C GLY A 54 -6.40 -13.75 -18.55
N LYS A 55 -6.68 -13.02 -17.44
CA LYS A 55 -7.92 -12.27 -17.22
C LYS A 55 -7.85 -10.83 -17.72
N ALA A 56 -6.65 -10.32 -17.99
CA ALA A 56 -6.39 -8.99 -18.54
C ALA A 56 -5.30 -9.05 -19.62
N ASN A 57 -5.34 -8.11 -20.56
CA ASN A 57 -4.26 -7.93 -21.55
C ASN A 57 -3.24 -6.96 -20.99
N GLY A 58 -1.96 -7.33 -21.05
CA GLY A 58 -0.89 -6.43 -20.63
C GLY A 58 -0.60 -5.34 -21.66
N THR A 59 -0.24 -4.16 -21.18
CA THR A 59 0.23 -3.06 -22.01
C THR A 59 1.75 -3.16 -22.23
N PRO A 60 2.28 -2.84 -23.43
CA PRO A 60 3.72 -2.77 -23.65
C PRO A 60 4.41 -1.86 -22.62
N ALA A 61 5.54 -2.30 -22.07
CA ALA A 61 6.25 -1.55 -21.02
C ALA A 61 6.65 -0.11 -21.42
N ARG A 62 6.81 0.14 -22.73
CA ARG A 62 7.07 1.48 -23.26
C ARG A 62 5.87 2.42 -23.16
N GLU A 63 4.67 1.90 -23.32
CA GLU A 63 3.43 2.68 -23.23
C GLU A 63 3.13 3.01 -21.77
N LEU A 64 3.31 2.04 -20.85
CA LEU A 64 3.20 2.25 -19.41
C LEU A 64 4.08 3.41 -18.89
N ILE A 65 5.33 3.48 -19.34
CA ILE A 65 6.29 4.52 -18.90
C ILE A 65 5.87 5.92 -19.39
N ASN A 66 5.10 6.03 -20.48
CA ASN A 66 4.68 7.32 -21.03
C ASN A 66 3.41 7.87 -20.36
N GLU A 67 2.70 7.07 -19.57
CA GLU A 67 1.46 7.45 -18.88
C GLU A 67 1.67 7.94 -17.43
N LEU A 68 2.87 7.73 -16.88
CA LEU A 68 3.30 8.18 -15.55
C LEU A 68 4.05 9.51 -15.61
#